data_AF-A0A3N5PGG8-F1
#
_entry.id   AF-A0A3N5PGG8-F1
#
_cell.length_a   1.000
_cell.length_b   1.000
_cell.length_c   1.000
_cell.angle_alpha   90.00
_cell.angle_beta   90.00
_cell.angle_gamma   90.00
#
_symmetry.space_group_name_H-M   'P 1'
#
loop_
_entity.id
_entity.type
_entity.pdbx_description
1 polymer ?
#
loop_
_entity_poly.entity_id
_entity_poly.type
_entity_poly.pdbx_seq_one_letter_code
_entity_poly.pdbx_strand_id
1 'polypeptide(L)'
;MPFAMMSPYPIEIIDAGERMVIRGEAYDLERVIYRQPPATAPSASPLGLSVGRISGDELIVETTGIDYHSFGDRGPAQSERSSVVERFRLSADGLALEYDITVTDPVILAEPWSWGGSFIYRAGAELKKWNCGAE
;
A
#
# COMPACT_ATOMS: atom_id res chain seq x y z
N MET A 1 -5.23 -4.35 -1.37
CA MET A 1 -4.45 -4.60 -2.54
C MET A 1 -3.44 -3.48 -2.49
N PRO A 2 -2.22 -3.75 -2.01
CA PRO A 2 -1.15 -2.75 -2.01
C PRO A 2 -0.93 -2.11 -3.40
N PHE A 3 -1.30 -2.79 -4.49
CA PHE A 3 -1.32 -2.26 -5.85
C PHE A 3 -2.07 -0.92 -6.01
N ALA A 4 -3.09 -0.63 -5.19
CA ALA A 4 -3.78 0.66 -5.24
C ALA A 4 -2.82 1.85 -5.02
N MET A 5 -1.69 1.63 -4.34
CA MET A 5 -0.61 2.61 -4.14
C MET A 5 0.25 2.84 -5.39
N MET A 6 0.13 2.02 -6.44
CA MET A 6 0.79 2.27 -7.73
C MET A 6 -0.01 3.22 -8.63
N SER A 7 -1.20 3.63 -8.18
CA SER A 7 -2.09 4.53 -8.88
C SER A 7 -1.57 5.97 -8.82
N PRO A 8 -1.67 6.78 -9.89
CA PRO A 8 -1.18 8.17 -9.87
C PRO A 8 -2.10 9.15 -9.12
N TYR A 9 -3.16 8.65 -8.48
CA TYR A 9 -4.14 9.47 -7.79
C TYR A 9 -3.72 9.81 -6.35
N PRO A 10 -4.25 10.90 -5.77
CA PRO A 10 -3.86 11.33 -4.44
C PRO A 10 -4.11 10.28 -3.35
N ILE A 11 -3.26 10.32 -2.33
CA ILE A 11 -3.38 9.53 -1.11
C ILE A 11 -3.24 10.43 0.11
N GLU A 12 -3.76 9.99 1.25
CA GLU A 12 -3.45 10.53 2.57
C GLU A 12 -3.03 9.39 3.51
N ILE A 13 -2.01 9.63 4.33
CA ILE A 13 -1.58 8.72 5.40
C ILE A 13 -1.85 9.41 6.72
N ILE A 14 -2.74 8.83 7.52
CA ILE A 14 -3.23 9.38 8.77
C ILE A 14 -2.69 8.53 9.91
N ASP A 15 -2.00 9.15 10.86
CA ASP A 15 -1.71 8.52 12.15
C ASP A 15 -2.95 8.61 13.04
N ALA A 16 -3.50 7.45 13.43
CA ALA A 16 -4.70 7.33 14.26
C ALA A 16 -4.39 6.65 15.61
N GLY A 17 -3.17 6.83 16.14
CA GLY A 17 -2.75 6.27 17.42
C GLY A 17 -2.31 4.82 17.27
N GLU A 18 -3.12 3.86 17.72
CA GLU A 18 -2.78 2.42 17.69
C GLU A 18 -2.64 1.84 16.27
N ARG A 19 -3.13 2.57 15.27
CA ARG A 19 -3.09 2.21 13.86
C ARG A 19 -2.86 3.44 13.00
N MET A 20 -2.37 3.22 11.79
CA MET A 20 -2.37 4.22 10.73
C MET A 20 -3.45 3.85 9.71
N VAL A 21 -3.94 4.84 8.99
CA VAL A 21 -4.92 4.66 7.91
C VAL A 21 -4.36 5.31 6.66
N ILE A 22 -4.26 4.53 5.59
CA ILE A 22 -4.06 5.07 4.25
C ILE A 22 -5.42 5.18 3.59
N ARG A 23 -5.75 6.38 3.10
CA ARG A 23 -6.84 6.55 2.16
C ARG A 23 -6.29 6.96 0.80
N GLY A 24 -6.96 6.49 -0.25
CA GLY A 24 -6.60 6.81 -1.62
C GLY A 24 -7.84 7.16 -2.42
N GLU A 25 -7.73 8.16 -3.28
CA GLU A 25 -8.80 8.49 -4.23
C GLU A 25 -9.04 7.32 -5.18
N ALA A 26 -7.98 6.61 -5.59
CA ALA A 26 -8.13 5.38 -6.37
C ALA A 26 -8.90 4.30 -5.60
N TYR A 27 -10.01 3.85 -6.19
CA TYR A 27 -10.87 2.79 -5.67
C TYR A 27 -11.57 3.12 -4.34
N ASP A 28 -11.67 4.40 -3.96
CA ASP A 28 -12.11 4.82 -2.62
C ASP A 28 -11.39 4.02 -1.52
N LEU A 29 -10.07 3.82 -1.68
CA LEU A 29 -9.27 2.97 -0.83
C LEU A 29 -9.33 3.47 0.62
N GLU A 30 -9.65 2.57 1.55
CA GLU A 30 -9.37 2.74 2.97
C GLU A 30 -8.61 1.50 3.47
N ARG A 31 -7.35 1.69 3.87
CA ARG A 31 -6.47 0.62 4.32
C ARG A 31 -5.94 0.91 5.71
N VAL A 32 -6.18 -0.02 6.62
CA VAL A 32 -5.66 0.03 7.99
C VAL A 32 -4.28 -0.61 8.04
N ILE A 33 -3.32 0.07 8.65
CA ILE A 33 -2.00 -0.43 8.99
C ILE A 33 -1.90 -0.54 10.51
N TYR A 34 -1.76 -1.75 11.02
CA TYR A 34 -1.59 -1.97 12.45
C TYR A 34 -0.14 -1.69 12.87
N ARG A 35 0.09 -1.09 14.05
CA ARG A 35 1.46 -0.93 14.58
C ARG A 35 2.07 -2.23 15.11
N GLN A 36 1.20 -3.16 15.48
CA GLN A 36 1.55 -4.50 15.95
C GLN A 36 0.57 -5.50 15.32
N PRO A 37 0.98 -6.74 15.04
CA PRO A 37 0.05 -7.75 14.56
C PRO A 37 -1.12 -7.92 15.55
N PRO A 38 -2.37 -8.01 15.07
CA PRO A 38 -3.49 -8.32 15.94
C PRO A 38 -3.33 -9.71 16.57
N ALA A 39 -3.87 -9.90 17.77
CA ALA A 39 -3.79 -11.18 18.50
C ALA A 39 -4.40 -12.35 17.70
N THR A 40 -5.34 -12.06 16.82
CA THR A 40 -5.92 -13.01 15.87
C THR A 40 -5.80 -12.40 14.47
N ALA A 41 -5.13 -13.11 13.57
CA ALA A 41 -5.06 -12.70 12.19
C ALA A 41 -6.48 -12.70 11.58
N PRO A 42 -6.88 -11.63 10.86
CA PRO A 42 -8.12 -11.63 10.13
C PRO A 42 -8.08 -12.68 9.02
N SER A 43 -9.25 -13.06 8.51
CA SER A 43 -9.33 -13.85 7.29
C SER A 43 -8.66 -13.12 6.12
N ALA A 44 -8.16 -13.88 5.16
CA ALA A 44 -7.57 -13.31 3.96
C ALA A 44 -8.56 -12.38 3.26
N SER A 45 -8.05 -11.30 2.68
CA SER A 45 -8.88 -10.31 1.98
C SER A 45 -8.11 -9.69 0.83
N PRO A 46 -8.77 -9.04 -0.14
CA PRO A 46 -8.05 -8.32 -1.19
C PRO A 46 -7.09 -7.26 -0.65
N LEU A 47 -7.32 -6.73 0.56
CA LEU A 47 -6.44 -5.78 1.26
C LEU A 47 -5.28 -6.44 2.00
N GLY A 48 -5.43 -7.70 2.42
CA GLY A 48 -4.50 -8.36 3.31
C GLY A 48 -4.47 -7.73 4.71
N LEU A 49 -3.58 -8.25 5.54
CA LEU A 49 -3.22 -7.70 6.84
C LEU A 49 -1.93 -6.89 6.69
N SER A 50 -2.02 -5.57 6.84
CA SER A 50 -0.85 -4.67 6.85
C SER A 50 -0.39 -4.36 8.27
N VAL A 51 0.88 -4.62 8.57
CA VAL A 51 1.55 -4.25 9.82
C VAL A 51 2.71 -3.30 9.50
N GLY A 52 2.73 -2.14 10.15
CA GLY A 52 3.68 -1.08 9.86
C GLY A 52 4.50 -0.65 11.06
N ARG A 53 5.74 -0.25 10.81
CA ARG A 53 6.64 0.36 11.79
C ARG A 53 7.35 1.55 11.20
N ILE A 54 7.63 2.54 12.03
CA ILE A 54 8.51 3.66 11.67
C ILE A 54 9.94 3.28 12.07
N SER A 55 10.89 3.42 11.14
CA SER A 55 12.31 3.16 11.34
C SER A 55 13.11 4.32 10.78
N GLY A 56 13.62 5.20 11.66
CA GLY A 56 14.25 6.44 11.22
C GLY A 56 13.22 7.37 10.58
N ASP A 57 13.43 7.71 9.31
CA ASP A 57 12.57 8.55 8.47
C ASP A 57 11.63 7.75 7.55
N GLU A 58 11.61 6.42 7.67
CA GLU A 58 10.80 5.54 6.81
C GLU A 58 9.64 4.89 7.57
N LEU A 59 8.48 4.84 6.94
CA LEU A 59 7.40 3.92 7.29
C LEU A 59 7.57 2.64 6.47
N ILE A 60 7.81 1.53 7.14
CA ILE A 60 7.92 0.19 6.54
C ILE A 60 6.64 -0.57 6.84
N VAL A 61 5.94 -1.05 5.81
CA VAL A 61 4.68 -1.78 5.92
C VAL A 61 4.84 -3.16 5.31
N GLU A 62 4.52 -4.19 6.08
CA GLU A 62 4.51 -5.58 5.64
C GLU A 62 3.06 -6.04 5.51
N THR A 63 2.69 -6.58 4.34
CA THR A 63 1.33 -7.06 4.07
C THR A 63 1.34 -8.54 3.72
N THR A 64 0.47 -9.33 4.37
CA THR A 64 0.28 -10.78 4.14
C THR A 64 -1.22 -11.12 4.09
N GLY A 65 -1.58 -12.37 3.78
CA GLY A 65 -2.99 -12.80 3.75
C GLY A 65 -3.79 -12.12 2.64
N ILE A 66 -3.15 -11.85 1.50
CA ILE A 66 -3.75 -11.18 0.36
C ILE A 66 -4.57 -12.22 -0.42
N ASP A 67 -5.87 -11.98 -0.54
CA ASP A 67 -6.80 -12.73 -1.38
C ASP A 67 -7.16 -11.90 -2.62
N TYR A 68 -6.18 -11.79 -3.51
CA TYR A 68 -6.34 -11.14 -4.81
C TYR A 68 -5.36 -11.75 -5.80
N HIS A 69 -5.69 -11.80 -7.08
CA HIS A 69 -4.98 -12.65 -8.05
C HIS A 69 -3.80 -11.98 -8.78
N SER A 70 -3.67 -10.64 -8.76
CA SER A 70 -2.55 -9.95 -9.43
C SER A 70 -2.24 -8.56 -8.88
N PHE A 71 -1.04 -8.04 -9.18
CA PHE A 71 -0.69 -6.63 -8.95
C PHE A 71 -1.14 -5.76 -10.14
N GLY A 72 -2.46 -5.63 -10.33
CA GLY A 72 -3.06 -4.88 -11.42
C GLY A 72 -2.90 -5.54 -12.78
N ASP A 73 -3.14 -4.76 -13.85
CA ASP A 73 -3.21 -5.28 -15.22
C ASP A 73 -1.83 -5.63 -15.82
N ARG A 74 -0.75 -5.03 -15.29
CA ARG A 74 0.63 -5.23 -15.79
C ARG A 74 1.62 -5.72 -14.75
N GLY A 75 1.20 -5.92 -13.51
CA GLY A 75 2.03 -6.56 -12.49
C GLY A 75 1.96 -8.08 -12.56
N PRO A 76 2.78 -8.78 -11.76
CA PRO A 76 2.74 -10.23 -11.72
C PRO A 76 1.41 -10.75 -11.15
N ALA A 77 1.07 -11.98 -11.54
CA ALA A 77 0.09 -12.76 -10.78
C ALA A 77 0.61 -13.02 -9.36
N GLN A 78 -0.29 -13.30 -8.43
CA GLN A 78 0.04 -13.62 -7.05
C GLN A 78 -0.85 -14.75 -6.52
N SER A 79 -0.32 -15.48 -5.55
CA SER A 79 -0.99 -16.52 -4.78
C SER A 79 -1.29 -16.02 -3.36
N GLU A 80 -2.05 -16.82 -2.61
CA GLU A 80 -2.30 -16.59 -1.18
C GLU A 80 -1.03 -16.61 -0.31
N ARG A 81 0.10 -17.09 -0.86
CA ARG A 81 1.42 -17.09 -0.20
C ARG A 81 2.23 -15.82 -0.49
N SER A 82 1.64 -14.85 -1.18
CA SER A 82 2.28 -13.57 -1.44
C SER A 82 2.52 -12.79 -0.14
N SER A 83 3.67 -12.15 -0.07
CA SER A 83 4.03 -11.18 0.97
C SER A 83 4.56 -9.92 0.30
N VAL A 84 4.20 -8.77 0.85
CA VAL A 84 4.54 -7.46 0.28
C VAL A 84 5.25 -6.65 1.34
N VAL A 85 6.34 -6.00 0.96
CA VAL A 85 7.02 -4.99 1.77
C VAL A 85 6.97 -3.66 1.04
N GLU A 86 6.33 -2.68 1.66
CA GLU A 86 6.23 -1.30 1.19
C GLU A 86 7.09 -0.41 2.07
N ARG A 87 7.77 0.56 1.45
CA ARG A 87 8.56 1.59 2.14
C ARG A 87 8.09 2.95 1.67
N PHE A 88 7.78 3.82 2.63
CA PHE A 88 7.38 5.20 2.40
C PHE A 88 8.41 6.11 3.06
N ARG A 89 8.98 7.03 2.28
CA ARG A 89 10.01 7.96 2.75
C ARG A 89 9.71 9.37 2.25
N LEU A 90 9.81 10.36 3.13
CA LEU A 90 9.74 11.75 2.70
C LEU A 90 11.06 12.15 2.03
N SER A 91 10.95 12.84 0.89
CA SER A 91 12.10 13.50 0.27
C SER A 91 12.70 14.54 1.22
N ALA A 92 13.97 14.89 1.00
CA ALA A 92 14.68 15.83 1.86
C ALA A 92 14.02 17.23 1.97
N ASP A 93 13.28 17.64 0.94
CA ASP A 93 12.52 18.90 0.91
C ASP A 93 11.07 18.75 1.40
N GLY A 94 10.62 17.53 1.71
CA GLY A 94 9.26 17.22 2.15
C GLY A 94 8.19 17.37 1.07
N LEU A 95 8.58 17.54 -0.20
CA LEU A 95 7.66 17.77 -1.32
C LEU A 95 7.30 16.49 -2.09
N ALA A 96 7.93 15.37 -1.79
CA ALA A 96 7.59 14.07 -2.33
C ALA A 96 7.58 13.00 -1.24
N LEU A 97 6.67 12.04 -1.39
CA LEU A 97 6.70 10.77 -0.69
C LEU A 97 7.23 9.71 -1.66
N GLU A 98 8.49 9.34 -1.49
CA GLU A 98 9.11 8.21 -2.18
C GLU A 98 8.46 6.92 -1.70
N TYR A 99 8.14 6.03 -2.65
CA TYR A 99 7.44 4.79 -2.40
C TYR A 99 8.10 3.65 -3.15
N ASP A 100 8.50 2.62 -2.42
CA ASP A 100 9.01 1.36 -2.96
C ASP A 100 8.13 0.20 -2.50
N ILE A 101 7.89 -0.74 -3.41
CA ILE A 101 7.19 -1.99 -3.14
C ILE A 101 8.04 -3.16 -3.60
N THR A 102 8.16 -4.18 -2.75
CA THR A 102 8.75 -5.47 -3.09
C THR A 102 7.74 -6.58 -2.77
N VAL A 103 7.47 -7.42 -3.76
CA VAL A 103 6.56 -8.56 -3.68
C VAL A 103 7.38 -9.83 -3.74
N THR A 104 7.15 -10.71 -2.78
CA THR A 104 7.69 -12.08 -2.77
C THR A 104 6.54 -13.06 -2.81
N ASP A 105 6.58 -13.99 -3.75
CA ASP A 105 5.60 -15.07 -3.87
C ASP A 105 6.32 -16.37 -4.28
N PRO A 106 6.48 -17.35 -3.37
CA PRO A 106 7.23 -18.56 -3.67
C PRO A 106 6.49 -19.55 -4.61
N VAL A 107 5.22 -19.30 -4.92
CA VAL A 107 4.41 -20.13 -5.81
C VAL A 107 4.48 -19.61 -7.25
N ILE A 108 4.47 -18.29 -7.42
CA ILE A 108 4.36 -17.63 -8.73
C ILE A 108 5.68 -17.02 -9.20
N LEU A 109 6.47 -16.44 -8.29
CA LEU A 109 7.65 -15.65 -8.62
C LEU A 109 8.94 -16.45 -8.37
N ALA A 110 9.83 -16.48 -9.37
CA ALA A 110 11.16 -17.07 -9.25
C ALA A 110 12.10 -16.22 -8.37
N GLU A 111 11.88 -14.90 -8.36
CA GLU A 111 12.60 -13.93 -7.55
C GLU A 111 11.66 -12.77 -7.16
N PRO A 112 11.97 -11.98 -6.11
CA PRO A 112 11.12 -10.87 -5.72
C PRO A 112 10.92 -9.86 -6.86
N TRP A 113 9.69 -9.40 -7.03
CA TRP A 113 9.35 -8.33 -7.97
C TRP A 113 9.28 -7.00 -7.25
N SER A 114 9.95 -5.98 -7.77
CA SER A 114 9.96 -4.64 -7.17
C SER A 114 9.47 -3.57 -8.14
N TRP A 115 8.83 -2.55 -7.59
CA TRP A 115 8.45 -1.34 -8.28
C TRP A 115 8.62 -0.14 -7.35
N GLY A 116 8.81 1.06 -7.92
CA GLY A 116 8.94 2.29 -7.16
C GLY A 116 8.32 3.46 -7.87
N GLY A 117 7.97 4.48 -7.10
CA GLY A 117 7.36 5.70 -7.57
C GLY A 117 7.44 6.80 -6.52
N SER A 118 6.74 7.91 -6.78
CA SER A 118 6.67 9.01 -5.82
C SER A 118 5.32 9.70 -5.90
N PHE A 119 4.76 10.04 -4.74
CA PHE A 119 3.62 10.95 -4.65
C PHE A 119 4.13 12.36 -4.43
N ILE A 120 3.66 13.32 -5.23
CA ILE A 120 4.07 14.71 -5.11
C ILE A 120 3.10 15.44 -4.19
N TYR A 121 3.63 16.10 -3.16
CA TYR A 121 2.84 16.93 -2.27
C TYR A 121 2.20 18.09 -3.03
N ARG A 122 0.89 18.25 -2.86
CA ARG A 122 0.12 19.35 -3.43
C ARG A 122 -0.69 20.01 -2.34
N ALA A 123 -0.36 21.26 -2.01
CA ALA A 123 -1.10 22.02 -1.02
C ALA A 123 -2.57 22.18 -1.43
N GLY A 124 -3.49 21.87 -0.52
CA GLY A 124 -4.94 21.92 -0.77
C GLY A 124 -5.46 20.79 -1.67
N ALA A 125 -4.67 19.74 -1.91
CA ALA A 125 -5.21 18.52 -2.52
C ALA A 125 -6.20 17.85 -1.57
N GLU A 126 -7.34 17.44 -2.11
CA GLU A 126 -8.39 16.70 -1.41
C GLU A 126 -8.64 15.39 -2.14
N LEU A 127 -8.90 14.31 -1.38
CA LEU A 127 -9.35 13.06 -1.97
C LEU A 127 -10.76 13.25 -2.52
N LYS A 128 -10.92 13.02 -3.82
CA LYS A 128 -12.25 12.99 -4.44
C LYS A 128 -12.83 11.58 -4.37
N LYS A 129 -14.15 11.49 -4.50
CA LYS A 129 -14.82 10.21 -4.67
C LYS A 129 -14.37 9.57 -5.99
N TRP A 130 -14.09 8.28 -5.95
CA TRP A 130 -13.72 7.51 -7.12
C TRP A 130 -14.89 7.37 -8.08
N ASN A 131 -14.86 8.15 -9.16
CA ASN A 131 -15.91 8.17 -10.17
C ASN A 131 -15.34 7.66 -11.52
N CYS A 132 -15.01 6.37 -11.62
CA CYS A 132 -14.68 5.74 -12.92
C CYS A 132 -15.91 5.40 -13.77
N GLY A 133 -16.93 6.26 -13.76
CA GLY A 133 -18.05 6.23 -14.72
C GLY A 133 -17.85 7.34 -15.73
N ALA A 134 -17.93 7.02 -17.03
CA ALA A 134 -18.22 8.05 -18.02
C ALA A 134 -19.62 8.61 -17.68
N GLU A 135 -19.69 9.89 -17.34
CA GLU A 135 -20.96 10.63 -17.40
C GLU A 135 -21.41 10.80 -18.86
#